data_AF-A0AAW8W725-F1
#
_entry.id   AF-A0AAW8W725-F1
#
_cell.length_a   1.000
_cell.length_b   1.000
_cell.length_c   1.000
_cell.angle_alpha   90.00
_cell.angle_beta   90.00
_cell.angle_gamma   90.00
#
_symmetry.space_group_name_H-M   'P 1'
#
loop_
_entity.id
_entity.type
_entity.pdbx_description
1 polymer ?
#
loop_
_entity_poly.entity_id
_entity_poly.type
_entity_poly.pdbx_seq_one_letter_code
_entity_poly.pdbx_strand_id
1 'polypeptide(L)'
;MATKQLKKLLIATAVLTMAVGSSGALSPVIAQAETTPTTVAKDQKTTAEDTTTYDIGEVTLPLSYAWSKGQWRTALNPMVAGLPETLTKEQLADDAYMDGLTYPSGMSKEVIRNAFNPLMGDLTLKKGETVAEFTAAINGETDMDIATTVDQMAQAAGFVAWTIKSTQLYLEGRYTRADYVADYPQIKAYIDAAGEREGGEWMPKAYETALTDDKTFNTLMYSTSQDGTNQVATQYGLTNRDLDLTKVDAQGSEQSTRELLESPADWLVSTDPKTGLKTLNLVIMMPVAFAFDDGETATTPTNPIEPAKPVTPDPEPTPDPDPDKPVTPEKPTLPTTPVTPILPEQPEVTTPNQDDEVTTGEAGAAVTPAKKGTAVYATKKIGLYSSRNFSTKTRQQWYAKQSRINRPMFVVTDYATSKTGALRYRVKDVNHQSTTYGKKGYITANATYTAPVYYQTKQKTLTVINPTGVNAYQNKDLTKRTQHYRQGQVLKVKKIVRHHLTTRMQLTNGQYVTANKKLVISGQQTMAKRVQTKKAINRYTTVNLKRINHHYRKGQKLAVRGWDYAVSRDFSRKDVLRYHVDGGYITANRTQVKVIK
;
A
#
# COMPACT_ATOMS: atom_id res chain seq x y z
N MET A 1 23.47 -9.32 -17.00
CA MET A 1 23.90 -8.08 -16.32
C MET A 1 22.85 -7.65 -15.30
N ALA A 2 22.55 -8.51 -14.33
CA ALA A 2 21.45 -8.33 -13.37
C ALA A 2 21.92 -7.87 -11.97
N THR A 3 23.22 -7.65 -11.77
CA THR A 3 23.82 -7.73 -10.44
C THR A 3 24.27 -6.40 -9.82
N LYS A 4 23.96 -5.25 -10.43
CA LYS A 4 24.32 -3.93 -9.85
C LYS A 4 23.14 -3.01 -9.49
N GLN A 5 21.91 -3.38 -9.86
CA GLN A 5 20.69 -2.59 -9.57
C GLN A 5 19.82 -3.17 -8.44
N LEU A 6 20.21 -4.32 -7.88
CA LEU A 6 19.49 -4.98 -6.79
C LEU A 6 19.94 -4.51 -5.39
N LYS A 7 20.92 -3.61 -5.29
CA LYS A 7 21.50 -3.13 -4.02
C LYS A 7 20.73 -2.00 -3.32
N LYS A 8 19.68 -1.43 -3.94
CA LYS A 8 18.86 -0.39 -3.30
C LYS A 8 17.66 -1.01 -2.60
N LEU A 9 17.92 -1.71 -1.50
CA LEU A 9 16.87 -2.16 -0.61
C LEU A 9 17.02 -1.54 0.79
N LEU A 10 16.08 -0.64 1.06
CA LEU A 10 15.37 -0.40 2.32
C LEU A 10 15.68 0.80 3.24
N ILE A 11 16.80 1.52 3.22
CA ILE A 11 17.08 2.33 4.44
C ILE A 11 17.01 3.86 4.27
N ALA A 12 17.47 4.45 3.15
CA ALA A 12 17.52 5.91 3.06
C ALA A 12 16.16 6.62 2.87
N THR A 13 15.08 5.89 2.56
CA THR A 13 13.76 6.50 2.27
C THR A 13 12.71 6.28 3.36
N ALA A 14 12.93 5.40 4.34
CA ALA A 14 11.83 4.81 5.09
C ALA A 14 11.20 5.74 6.14
N VAL A 15 11.97 6.55 6.89
CA VAL A 15 11.43 7.11 8.15
C VAL A 15 10.40 8.24 7.95
N LEU A 16 10.53 9.11 6.94
CA LEU A 16 9.59 10.23 6.77
C LEU A 16 8.34 9.89 5.95
N THR A 17 8.45 8.95 5.01
CA THR A 17 7.29 8.48 4.25
C THR A 17 6.28 7.69 5.08
N MET A 18 6.69 7.22 6.26
CA MET A 18 5.86 6.45 7.19
C MET A 18 5.14 7.31 8.24
N ALA A 19 5.59 8.53 8.49
CA ALA A 19 4.99 9.42 9.50
C ALA A 19 3.75 10.19 8.99
N VAL A 20 3.56 10.30 7.67
CA VAL A 20 2.42 11.01 7.07
C VAL A 20 1.57 10.00 6.33
N GLY A 21 0.36 9.73 6.85
CA GLY A 21 -0.63 8.76 6.36
C GLY A 21 -1.07 8.97 4.90
N SER A 22 -0.14 8.82 3.96
CA SER A 22 -0.40 8.79 2.54
C SER A 22 -0.78 7.36 2.15
N SER A 23 -1.99 7.20 1.66
CA SER A 23 -2.52 5.94 1.10
C SER A 23 -1.93 5.63 -0.28
N GLY A 24 -0.65 5.96 -0.50
CA GLY A 24 0.11 5.66 -1.72
C GLY A 24 1.21 4.67 -1.39
N ALA A 25 1.19 3.51 -2.03
CA ALA A 25 2.33 2.60 -2.03
C ALA A 25 3.56 3.36 -2.56
N LEU A 26 4.57 3.53 -1.71
CA LEU A 26 5.85 4.07 -2.11
C LEU A 26 6.68 2.92 -2.64
N SER A 27 7.00 2.99 -3.93
CA SER A 27 8.06 2.19 -4.53
C SER A 27 9.30 3.07 -4.65
N PRO A 28 10.51 2.56 -4.39
CA PRO A 28 11.74 3.32 -4.53
C PRO A 28 11.94 3.78 -5.99
N VAL A 29 12.37 5.03 -6.14
CA VAL A 29 12.65 5.69 -7.42
C VAL A 29 14.02 5.24 -7.94
N ILE A 30 14.08 4.58 -9.10
CA ILE A 30 15.33 4.35 -9.84
C ILE A 30 15.36 5.27 -11.06
N ALA A 31 16.13 6.35 -10.94
CA ALA A 31 16.62 7.12 -12.07
C ALA A 31 17.91 6.46 -12.61
N GLN A 32 18.07 6.40 -13.93
CA GLN A 32 19.37 6.14 -14.56
C GLN A 32 19.61 7.19 -15.64
N ALA A 33 20.73 7.89 -15.52
CA ALA A 33 21.43 8.57 -16.58
C ALA A 33 22.44 7.61 -17.24
N GLU A 34 22.85 7.94 -18.47
CA GLU A 34 23.63 7.12 -19.39
C GLU A 34 25.08 6.86 -18.95
N THR A 35 25.62 5.75 -19.45
CA THR A 35 26.90 5.13 -19.08
C THR A 35 27.98 5.30 -20.14
N THR A 36 29.24 5.33 -19.68
CA THR A 36 30.42 4.89 -20.44
C THR A 36 31.20 3.88 -19.58
N PRO A 37 31.75 2.78 -20.13
CA PRO A 37 32.33 1.71 -19.33
C PRO A 37 33.82 1.95 -19.04
N THR A 38 34.26 1.72 -17.80
CA THR A 38 35.68 1.54 -17.49
C THR A 38 35.86 0.29 -16.63
N THR A 39 36.46 -0.73 -17.24
CA THR A 39 37.15 -1.83 -16.56
C THR A 39 38.34 -1.28 -15.78
N VAL A 40 38.47 -1.61 -14.50
CA VAL A 40 39.72 -1.37 -13.76
C VAL A 40 40.24 -2.70 -13.25
N ALA A 41 41.43 -3.01 -13.74
CA ALA A 41 42.28 -4.12 -13.34
C ALA A 41 42.92 -3.86 -11.98
N LYS A 42 43.39 -4.96 -11.37
CA LYS A 42 44.28 -5.00 -10.20
C LYS A 42 45.45 -4.02 -10.35
N ASP A 43 45.59 -3.12 -9.39
CA ASP A 43 46.78 -2.99 -8.53
C ASP A 43 46.72 -1.65 -7.80
N GLN A 44 46.54 -1.68 -6.48
CA GLN A 44 47.05 -0.63 -5.61
C GLN A 44 47.19 -1.17 -4.19
N LYS A 45 48.45 -1.32 -3.79
CA LYS A 45 48.93 -1.62 -2.44
C LYS A 45 48.46 -0.50 -1.51
N THR A 46 47.51 -0.80 -0.62
CA THR A 46 47.07 0.09 0.47
C THR A 46 47.02 -0.72 1.77
N THR A 47 47.42 -0.06 2.84
CA THR A 47 47.55 -0.55 4.22
C THR A 47 46.39 -1.46 4.62
N ALA A 48 46.67 -2.63 5.20
CA ALA A 48 45.65 -3.60 5.59
C ALA A 48 44.63 -2.92 6.53
N GLU A 49 43.42 -2.67 6.04
CA GLU A 49 42.31 -2.27 6.90
C GLU A 49 42.03 -3.43 7.87
N ASP A 50 42.11 -3.14 9.17
CA ASP A 50 41.80 -4.07 10.26
C ASP A 50 40.32 -4.46 10.12
N THR A 51 40.05 -5.61 9.47
CA THR A 51 38.72 -6.08 9.08
C THR A 51 38.44 -7.46 9.67
N THR A 52 37.18 -7.71 10.03
CA THR A 52 36.71 -9.02 10.48
C THR A 52 35.69 -9.55 9.48
N THR A 53 35.89 -10.79 9.01
CA THR A 53 34.92 -11.46 8.11
C THR A 53 34.15 -12.52 8.88
N TYR A 54 32.84 -12.49 8.75
CA TYR A 54 31.89 -13.39 9.39
C TYR A 54 31.19 -14.22 8.31
N ASP A 55 31.15 -15.55 8.46
CA ASP A 55 30.30 -16.41 7.62
C ASP A 55 28.87 -16.42 8.19
N ILE A 56 28.01 -15.55 7.67
CA ILE A 56 26.63 -15.35 8.13
C ILE A 56 25.75 -16.51 7.64
N GLY A 57 25.22 -17.28 8.59
CA GLY A 57 24.32 -18.41 8.31
C GLY A 57 22.84 -18.11 8.56
N GLU A 58 22.54 -17.04 9.30
CA GLU A 58 21.18 -16.67 9.69
C GLU A 58 21.02 -15.14 9.71
N VAL A 59 19.80 -14.67 9.43
CA VAL A 59 19.41 -13.28 9.64
C VAL A 59 18.24 -13.20 10.61
N THR A 60 18.30 -12.25 11.54
CA THR A 60 17.13 -11.81 12.29
C THR A 60 16.42 -10.76 11.47
N LEU A 61 15.14 -10.97 11.17
CA LEU A 61 14.32 -10.03 10.39
C LEU A 61 14.13 -8.71 11.16
N PRO A 62 13.81 -7.60 10.47
CA PRO A 62 13.75 -6.28 11.09
C PRO A 62 12.82 -6.25 12.30
N LEU A 63 13.36 -5.83 13.44
CA LEU A 63 12.62 -5.67 14.69
C LEU A 63 12.31 -4.21 14.94
N SER A 64 11.23 -3.94 15.67
CA SER A 64 10.98 -2.64 16.27
C SER A 64 11.53 -2.59 17.69
N TYR A 65 12.30 -1.55 17.99
CA TYR A 65 12.96 -1.34 19.29
C TYR A 65 12.20 -0.31 20.14
N ALA A 66 11.91 -0.66 21.39
CA ALA A 66 11.28 0.24 22.35
C ALA A 66 11.95 0.10 23.73
N TRP A 67 12.51 1.18 24.26
CA TRP A 67 13.02 1.28 25.62
C TRP A 67 11.91 1.73 26.55
N SER A 68 11.57 0.92 27.53
CA SER A 68 10.61 1.28 28.58
C SER A 68 10.86 0.45 29.84
N LYS A 69 10.76 1.10 31.00
CA LYS A 69 10.90 0.51 32.35
C LYS A 69 12.27 -0.15 32.53
N GLY A 70 13.32 0.52 32.05
CA GLY A 70 14.71 0.07 32.18
C GLY A 70 15.09 -1.12 31.29
N GLN A 71 14.28 -1.48 30.30
CA GLN A 71 14.53 -2.64 29.44
C GLN A 71 14.20 -2.37 27.97
N TRP A 72 15.02 -2.95 27.08
CA TRP A 72 14.70 -3.04 25.67
C TRP A 72 13.62 -4.10 25.44
N ARG A 73 12.54 -3.67 24.82
CA ARG A 73 11.56 -4.57 24.22
C ARG A 73 11.86 -4.63 22.72
N THR A 74 11.85 -5.83 22.13
CA THR A 74 11.78 -6.03 20.67
C THR A 74 10.54 -6.81 20.22
N ALA A 75 10.15 -6.63 18.96
CA ALA A 75 9.11 -7.40 18.29
C ALA A 75 9.34 -7.33 16.78
N LEU A 76 8.98 -8.39 16.05
CA LEU A 76 9.04 -8.42 14.60
C LEU A 76 8.27 -7.23 14.01
N ASN A 77 8.92 -6.48 13.12
CA ASN A 77 8.32 -5.29 12.53
C ASN A 77 7.06 -5.69 11.71
N PRO A 78 5.94 -4.96 11.85
CA PRO A 78 4.71 -5.25 11.10
C PRO A 78 4.88 -5.32 9.57
N MET A 79 5.91 -4.68 9.01
CA MET A 79 6.25 -4.74 7.59
C MET A 79 6.60 -6.16 7.12
N VAL A 80 7.09 -7.01 8.01
CA VAL A 80 7.45 -8.43 7.78
C VAL A 80 6.53 -9.38 8.55
N ALA A 81 5.38 -8.91 9.03
CA ALA A 81 4.43 -9.73 9.80
C ALA A 81 3.97 -10.99 9.04
N GLY A 82 4.01 -12.14 9.71
CA GLY A 82 3.69 -13.44 9.11
C GLY A 82 4.90 -14.21 8.61
N LEU A 83 6.08 -13.58 8.61
CA LEU A 83 7.38 -14.25 8.49
C LEU A 83 7.89 -14.69 9.87
N PRO A 84 8.81 -15.67 9.93
CA PRO A 84 9.52 -16.00 11.17
C PRO A 84 10.41 -14.82 11.60
N GLU A 85 10.80 -14.82 12.88
CA GLU A 85 11.70 -13.81 13.43
C GLU A 85 13.12 -13.93 12.87
N THR A 86 13.53 -15.13 12.51
CA THR A 86 14.81 -15.40 11.86
C THR A 86 14.65 -16.30 10.64
N LEU A 87 15.62 -16.21 9.72
CA LEU A 87 15.71 -17.07 8.54
C LEU A 87 17.15 -17.53 8.35
N THR A 88 17.36 -18.85 8.31
CA THR A 88 18.67 -19.41 7.95
C THR A 88 18.90 -19.35 6.43
N LYS A 89 20.15 -19.48 6.02
CA LYS A 89 20.55 -19.59 4.62
C LYS A 89 19.88 -20.78 3.92
N GLU A 90 19.72 -21.90 4.61
CA GLU A 90 19.04 -23.09 4.11
C GLU A 90 17.54 -22.85 3.95
N GLN A 91 16.89 -22.25 4.95
CA GLN A 91 15.47 -21.89 4.90
C GLN A 91 15.16 -20.89 3.78
N LEU A 92 16.05 -19.90 3.57
CA LEU A 92 15.93 -18.98 2.45
C LEU A 92 16.05 -19.70 1.10
N ALA A 93 16.88 -20.74 0.99
CA ALA A 93 17.07 -21.50 -0.24
C ALA A 93 15.95 -22.51 -0.51
N ASP A 94 15.27 -23.00 0.53
CA ASP A 94 14.19 -23.98 0.44
C ASP A 94 12.89 -23.36 -0.10
N ASP A 95 12.45 -23.82 -1.27
CA ASP A 95 11.19 -23.38 -1.89
C ASP A 95 9.94 -23.83 -1.13
N ALA A 96 9.94 -25.06 -0.59
CA ALA A 96 8.80 -25.59 0.15
C ALA A 96 8.60 -24.85 1.47
N TYR A 97 9.70 -24.57 2.18
CA TYR A 97 9.67 -23.75 3.40
C TYR A 97 9.12 -22.35 3.10
N MET A 98 9.68 -21.67 2.09
CA MET A 98 9.28 -20.30 1.73
C MET A 98 7.84 -20.23 1.20
N ASP A 99 7.38 -21.23 0.43
CA ASP A 99 5.99 -21.31 -0.05
C ASP A 99 4.99 -21.54 1.10
N GLY A 100 5.43 -22.10 2.22
CA GLY A 100 4.63 -22.26 3.44
C GLY A 100 4.44 -20.98 4.26
N LEU A 101 5.21 -19.91 3.99
CA LEU A 101 5.14 -18.67 4.76
C LEU A 101 3.99 -17.76 4.33
N THR A 102 3.51 -16.95 5.29
CA THR A 102 2.49 -15.92 5.01
C THR A 102 3.17 -14.57 4.77
N TYR A 103 3.05 -14.05 3.54
CA TYR A 103 3.66 -12.79 3.17
C TYR A 103 2.73 -11.58 3.37
N PRO A 104 3.24 -10.47 3.94
CA PRO A 104 2.58 -9.17 3.91
C PRO A 104 2.21 -8.70 2.50
N SER A 105 1.18 -7.86 2.40
CA SER A 105 0.76 -7.29 1.12
C SER A 105 1.87 -6.50 0.44
N GLY A 106 2.33 -6.96 -0.72
CA GLY A 106 3.41 -6.32 -1.49
C GLY A 106 4.79 -6.99 -1.32
N MET A 107 4.87 -8.03 -0.49
CA MET A 107 6.06 -8.85 -0.28
C MET A 107 5.87 -10.23 -0.94
N SER A 108 6.96 -10.82 -1.43
CA SER A 108 7.00 -12.19 -1.96
C SER A 108 8.30 -12.89 -1.53
N LYS A 109 8.35 -14.22 -1.67
CA LYS A 109 9.56 -14.99 -1.38
C LYS A 109 10.77 -14.50 -2.19
N GLU A 110 10.58 -14.07 -3.44
CA GLU A 110 11.65 -13.54 -4.28
C GLU A 110 12.15 -12.19 -3.75
N VAL A 111 11.25 -11.34 -3.23
CA VAL A 111 11.65 -10.06 -2.60
C VAL A 111 12.51 -10.32 -1.38
N ILE A 112 12.10 -11.26 -0.51
CA ILE A 112 12.85 -11.63 0.70
C ILE A 112 14.22 -12.26 0.35
N ARG A 113 14.27 -13.18 -0.62
CA ARG A 113 15.53 -13.77 -1.07
C ARG A 113 16.48 -12.73 -1.66
N ASN A 114 15.97 -11.86 -2.53
CA ASN A 114 16.77 -10.79 -3.12
C ASN A 114 17.29 -9.80 -2.08
N ALA A 115 16.56 -9.61 -0.98
CA ALA A 115 16.95 -8.77 0.13
C ALA A 115 18.07 -9.40 0.97
N PHE A 116 17.92 -10.66 1.36
CA PHE A 116 18.72 -11.25 2.43
C PHE A 116 19.86 -12.14 1.91
N ASN A 117 19.72 -12.77 0.74
CA ASN A 117 20.81 -13.58 0.18
C ASN A 117 22.14 -12.82 0.03
N PRO A 118 22.17 -11.53 -0.38
CA PRO A 118 23.42 -10.77 -0.43
C PRO A 118 24.09 -10.52 0.92
N LEU A 119 23.37 -10.74 2.03
CA LEU A 119 23.83 -10.57 3.40
C LEU A 119 24.24 -11.90 4.05
N MET A 120 24.06 -13.02 3.35
CA MET A 120 24.44 -14.38 3.79
C MET A 120 25.84 -14.76 3.27
N GLY A 121 26.54 -15.60 4.03
CA GLY A 121 27.93 -15.97 3.75
C GLY A 121 28.92 -14.92 4.25
N ASP A 122 30.05 -14.78 3.54
CA ASP A 122 31.12 -13.86 3.94
C ASP A 122 30.66 -12.40 3.98
N LEU A 123 30.54 -11.86 5.19
CA LEU A 123 30.27 -10.46 5.49
C LEU A 123 31.48 -9.85 6.21
N THR A 124 32.09 -8.84 5.61
CA THR A 124 33.26 -8.15 6.18
C THR A 124 32.82 -6.84 6.86
N LEU A 125 33.19 -6.68 8.13
CA LEU A 125 33.07 -5.45 8.90
C LEU A 125 34.44 -4.82 9.13
N LYS A 126 34.54 -3.49 9.05
CA LYS A 126 35.74 -2.77 9.47
C LYS A 126 35.73 -2.59 10.99
N LYS A 127 36.90 -2.66 11.61
CA LYS A 127 37.03 -2.43 13.06
C LYS A 127 36.60 -1.00 13.41
N GLY A 128 35.65 -0.88 14.32
CA GLY A 128 35.10 0.42 14.75
C GLY A 128 34.14 1.05 13.76
N GLU A 129 33.76 0.36 12.67
CA GLU A 129 32.69 0.78 11.78
C GLU A 129 31.39 0.91 12.56
N THR A 130 30.69 2.03 12.39
CA THR A 130 29.38 2.26 13.01
C THR A 130 28.27 1.56 12.23
N VAL A 131 27.12 1.35 12.87
CA VAL A 131 25.92 0.81 12.22
C VAL A 131 25.53 1.66 10.98
N ALA A 132 25.65 2.98 11.06
CA ALA A 132 25.36 3.88 9.94
C ALA A 132 26.33 3.71 8.76
N GLU A 133 27.63 3.63 9.04
CA GLU A 133 28.67 3.40 8.01
C GLU A 133 28.49 2.03 7.35
N PHE A 134 28.30 0.99 8.15
CA PHE A 134 28.03 -0.36 7.64
C PHE A 134 26.78 -0.39 6.76
N THR A 135 25.72 0.29 7.21
CA THR A 135 24.47 0.43 6.46
C THR A 135 24.67 1.13 5.11
N ALA A 136 25.44 2.21 5.06
CA ALA A 136 25.76 2.89 3.81
C ALA A 136 26.60 1.99 2.87
N ALA A 137 27.57 1.26 3.44
CA ALA A 137 28.44 0.37 2.69
C ALA A 137 27.68 -0.77 2.01
N ILE A 138 26.76 -1.45 2.71
CA ILE A 138 25.96 -2.54 2.11
C ILE A 138 25.02 -2.04 1.01
N ASN A 139 24.55 -0.78 1.10
CA ASN A 139 23.73 -0.13 0.08
C ASN A 139 24.54 0.42 -1.11
N GLY A 140 25.88 0.39 -1.02
CA GLY A 140 26.78 0.89 -2.06
C GLY A 140 26.77 2.42 -2.16
N GLU A 141 26.50 3.11 -1.05
CA GLU A 141 26.48 4.56 -0.95
C GLU A 141 27.87 5.05 -0.53
N THR A 142 28.70 5.45 -1.50
CA THR A 142 30.11 5.83 -1.26
C THR A 142 30.31 7.32 -0.99
N ASP A 143 29.32 8.14 -1.32
CA ASP A 143 29.44 9.61 -1.34
C ASP A 143 28.46 10.30 -0.36
N MET A 144 27.85 9.54 0.56
CA MET A 144 26.95 10.12 1.57
C MET A 144 27.74 10.75 2.71
N ASP A 145 27.26 11.91 3.15
CA ASP A 145 27.62 12.46 4.45
C ASP A 145 26.91 11.66 5.54
N ILE A 146 27.65 10.73 6.16
CA ILE A 146 27.14 9.85 7.21
C ILE A 146 26.63 10.65 8.41
N ALA A 147 27.33 11.70 8.83
CA ALA A 147 26.93 12.51 9.98
C ALA A 147 25.58 13.20 9.71
N THR A 148 25.43 13.83 8.54
CA THR A 148 24.16 14.42 8.13
C THR A 148 23.04 13.37 8.00
N THR A 149 23.38 12.16 7.54
CA THR A 149 22.41 11.06 7.43
C THR A 149 21.92 10.60 8.80
N VAL A 150 22.84 10.44 9.76
CA VAL A 150 22.50 10.11 11.16
C VAL A 150 21.61 11.18 11.77
N ASP A 151 21.96 12.46 11.61
CA ASP A 151 21.15 13.59 12.09
C ASP A 151 19.72 13.52 11.57
N GLN A 152 19.55 13.34 10.25
CA GLN A 152 18.24 13.28 9.61
C GLN A 152 17.42 12.07 10.07
N MET A 153 18.04 10.91 10.24
CA MET A 153 17.35 9.69 10.67
C MET A 153 16.92 9.78 12.13
N ALA A 154 17.79 10.30 13.00
CA ALA A 154 17.48 10.54 14.41
C ALA A 154 16.32 11.54 14.56
N GLN A 155 16.38 12.67 13.87
CA GLN A 155 15.32 13.68 13.89
C GLN A 155 13.99 13.14 13.35
N ALA A 156 14.04 12.33 12.30
CA ALA A 156 12.83 11.68 11.78
C ALA A 156 12.21 10.70 12.80
N ALA A 157 13.02 10.01 13.61
CA ALA A 157 12.52 9.19 14.71
C ALA A 157 11.84 10.04 15.79
N GLY A 158 12.41 11.19 16.15
CA GLY A 158 11.78 12.14 17.08
C GLY A 158 10.43 12.65 16.58
N PHE A 159 10.31 12.96 15.29
CA PHE A 159 9.04 13.34 14.68
C PHE A 159 7.98 12.22 14.72
N VAL A 160 8.38 10.98 14.41
CA VAL A 160 7.50 9.81 14.49
C VAL A 160 7.03 9.59 15.93
N ALA A 161 7.94 9.69 16.89
CA ALA A 161 7.65 9.56 18.32
C ALA A 161 6.65 10.62 18.81
N TRP A 162 6.87 11.89 18.44
CA TRP A 162 5.89 12.96 18.69
C TRP A 162 4.52 12.66 18.07
N THR A 163 4.51 12.18 16.81
CA THR A 163 3.27 11.84 16.10
C THR A 163 2.51 10.72 16.82
N ILE A 164 3.22 9.71 17.32
CA ILE A 164 2.63 8.62 18.12
C ILE A 164 1.99 9.19 19.39
N LYS A 165 2.73 9.95 20.19
CA LYS A 165 2.24 10.51 21.46
C LYS A 165 1.04 11.43 21.26
N SER A 166 1.16 12.41 20.36
CA SER A 166 0.08 13.36 20.05
C SER A 166 -1.18 12.66 19.53
N THR A 167 -1.03 11.65 18.67
CA THR A 167 -2.15 10.85 18.15
C THR A 167 -2.82 10.06 19.27
N GLN A 168 -2.05 9.46 20.17
CA GLN A 168 -2.60 8.74 21.30
C GLN A 168 -3.38 9.67 22.24
N LEU A 169 -2.78 10.81 22.61
CA LEU A 169 -3.44 11.82 23.43
C LEU A 169 -4.69 12.37 22.75
N TYR A 170 -4.69 12.55 21.42
CA TYR A 170 -5.87 12.97 20.65
C TYR A 170 -7.00 11.94 20.69
N LEU A 171 -6.68 10.65 20.52
CA LEU A 171 -7.64 9.55 20.64
C LEU A 171 -8.28 9.51 22.04
N GLU A 172 -7.54 9.90 23.07
CA GLU A 172 -8.01 10.01 24.45
C GLU A 172 -8.73 11.34 24.77
N GLY A 173 -8.83 12.25 23.81
CA GLY A 173 -9.42 13.58 24.00
C GLY A 173 -8.55 14.54 24.83
N ARG A 174 -7.27 14.23 24.99
CA ARG A 174 -6.26 14.95 25.79
C ARG A 174 -5.27 15.77 24.95
N TYR A 175 -5.49 15.87 23.64
CA TYR A 175 -4.67 16.67 22.73
C TYR A 175 -5.53 17.55 21.84
N THR A 176 -5.33 18.85 21.94
CA THR A 176 -6.10 19.90 21.27
C THR A 176 -5.22 20.68 20.29
N ARG A 177 -5.83 21.57 19.49
CA ARG A 177 -5.04 22.47 18.63
C ARG A 177 -4.13 23.39 19.44
N ALA A 178 -4.50 23.74 20.68
CA ALA A 178 -3.64 24.57 21.53
C ALA A 178 -2.35 23.83 21.89
N ASP A 179 -2.45 22.54 22.22
CA ASP A 179 -1.29 21.68 22.48
C ASP A 179 -0.43 21.52 21.23
N TYR A 180 -1.06 21.31 20.07
CA TYR A 180 -0.37 21.31 18.77
C TYR A 180 0.39 22.62 18.47
N VAL A 181 -0.21 23.77 18.78
CA VAL A 181 0.45 25.08 18.61
C VAL A 181 1.66 25.21 19.55
N ALA A 182 1.56 24.68 20.77
CA ALA A 182 2.67 24.67 21.73
C ALA A 182 3.82 23.75 21.29
N ASP A 183 3.51 22.59 20.72
CA ASP A 183 4.49 21.64 20.19
C ASP A 183 5.13 22.10 18.86
N TYR A 184 4.45 22.98 18.11
CA TYR A 184 4.85 23.35 16.75
C TYR A 184 6.30 23.82 16.57
N PRO A 185 6.92 24.60 17.47
CA PRO A 185 8.32 24.96 17.33
C PRO A 185 9.25 23.74 17.21
N GLN A 186 9.01 22.70 18.01
CA GLN A 186 9.78 21.45 17.94
C GLN A 186 9.42 20.65 16.68
N ILE A 187 8.14 20.55 16.34
CA ILE A 187 7.67 19.90 15.11
C ILE A 187 8.31 20.54 13.88
N LYS A 188 8.37 21.88 13.85
CA LYS A 188 8.94 22.64 12.75
C LYS A 188 10.43 22.32 12.58
N ALA A 189 11.18 22.18 13.67
CA ALA A 189 12.59 21.78 13.59
C ALA A 189 12.76 20.43 12.88
N TYR A 190 11.89 19.45 13.19
CA TYR A 190 11.88 18.16 12.49
C TYR A 190 11.49 18.28 11.02
N ILE A 191 10.48 19.09 10.69
CA ILE A 191 10.04 19.32 9.31
C ILE A 191 11.16 19.99 8.50
N ASP A 192 11.82 21.01 9.06
CA ASP A 192 12.87 21.77 8.39
C ASP A 192 14.09 20.88 8.12
N ALA A 193 14.46 20.03 9.07
CA ALA A 193 15.62 19.16 8.93
C ALA A 193 15.43 18.00 7.93
N ALA A 194 14.18 17.65 7.62
CA ALA A 194 13.87 16.67 6.58
C ALA A 194 14.14 17.18 5.14
N GLY A 195 14.22 18.50 4.94
CA GLY A 195 14.51 19.18 3.67
C GLY A 195 13.40 19.16 2.61
N GLU A 196 13.52 19.98 1.56
CA GLU A 196 12.66 19.91 0.37
C GLU A 196 13.01 18.65 -0.46
N ARG A 197 12.15 17.63 -0.41
CA ARG A 197 12.32 16.40 -1.22
C ARG A 197 11.38 16.41 -2.43
N GLU A 198 11.84 15.86 -3.57
CA GLU A 198 11.09 15.84 -4.85
C GLU A 198 9.64 15.34 -4.67
N GLY A 199 8.68 16.26 -4.87
CA GLY A 199 7.24 16.02 -4.70
C GLY A 199 6.58 16.70 -3.49
N GLY A 200 7.32 17.49 -2.71
CA GLY A 200 6.96 17.88 -1.34
C GLY A 200 6.33 19.26 -1.06
N GLU A 201 5.86 20.07 -2.03
CA GLU A 201 5.19 21.36 -1.71
C GLU A 201 3.94 21.21 -0.80
N TRP A 202 3.39 20.00 -0.66
CA TRP A 202 2.14 19.76 0.06
C TRP A 202 2.29 19.48 1.57
N MET A 203 3.49 19.18 2.07
CA MET A 203 3.67 18.78 3.48
C MET A 203 3.77 19.96 4.46
N PRO A 204 4.67 20.96 4.30
CA PRO A 204 4.84 22.02 5.30
C PRO A 204 3.58 22.86 5.50
N LYS A 205 2.89 23.16 4.39
CA LYS A 205 1.73 24.05 4.39
C LYS A 205 0.55 23.53 5.21
N ALA A 206 0.34 22.20 5.28
CA ALA A 206 -0.75 21.62 6.06
C ALA A 206 -0.49 21.75 7.57
N TYR A 207 0.75 21.53 8.01
CA TYR A 207 1.17 21.71 9.40
C TYR A 207 1.08 23.18 9.82
N GLU A 208 1.51 24.12 8.96
CA GLU A 208 1.35 25.55 9.21
C GLU A 208 -0.13 25.98 9.24
N THR A 209 -0.95 25.48 8.30
CA THR A 209 -2.39 25.82 8.25
C THR A 209 -3.12 25.30 9.50
N ALA A 210 -2.73 24.14 10.02
CA ALA A 210 -3.29 23.57 11.24
C ALA A 210 -3.05 24.44 12.49
N LEU A 211 -2.10 25.39 12.47
CA LEU A 211 -1.92 26.35 13.57
C LEU A 211 -3.12 27.26 13.76
N THR A 212 -3.91 27.50 12.71
CA THR A 212 -5.02 28.46 12.73
C THR A 212 -6.35 27.88 12.28
N ASP A 213 -6.36 26.70 11.65
CA ASP A 213 -7.55 26.05 11.11
C ASP A 213 -7.85 24.70 11.79
N ASP A 214 -8.90 24.67 12.62
CA ASP A 214 -9.33 23.46 13.36
C ASP A 214 -9.65 22.29 12.43
N LYS A 215 -10.13 22.56 11.22
CA LYS A 215 -10.45 21.50 10.26
C LYS A 215 -9.18 20.82 9.75
N THR A 216 -8.14 21.59 9.47
CA THR A 216 -6.84 21.07 9.02
C THR A 216 -6.14 20.34 10.17
N PHE A 217 -6.15 20.88 11.39
CA PHE A 217 -5.68 20.18 12.58
C PHE A 217 -6.39 18.83 12.76
N ASN A 218 -7.73 18.81 12.75
CA ASN A 218 -8.49 17.57 12.87
C ASN A 218 -8.23 16.60 11.71
N THR A 219 -7.94 17.11 10.51
CA THR A 219 -7.59 16.27 9.36
C THR A 219 -6.22 15.61 9.55
N LEU A 220 -5.23 16.34 10.08
CA LEU A 220 -3.91 15.81 10.42
C LEU A 220 -4.03 14.72 11.49
N MET A 221 -4.68 15.04 12.62
CA MET A 221 -4.86 14.07 13.71
C MET A 221 -5.71 12.86 13.29
N TYR A 222 -6.75 13.06 12.48
CA TYR A 222 -7.55 11.94 11.95
C TYR A 222 -6.74 11.03 11.01
N SER A 223 -5.81 11.58 10.24
CA SER A 223 -5.00 10.79 9.31
C SER A 223 -4.12 9.75 10.02
N THR A 224 -3.67 10.08 11.24
CA THR A 224 -2.84 9.22 12.10
C THR A 224 -3.65 8.38 13.08
N SER A 225 -4.92 8.74 13.35
CA SER A 225 -5.81 8.07 14.33
C SER A 225 -6.97 7.24 13.73
N GLN A 226 -6.83 6.78 12.48
CA GLN A 226 -7.92 6.09 11.76
C GLN A 226 -8.48 4.86 12.51
N ASP A 227 -9.79 4.65 12.38
CA ASP A 227 -10.54 3.56 13.03
C ASP A 227 -10.41 3.52 14.58
N GLY A 228 -10.09 4.66 15.21
CA GLY A 228 -9.92 4.75 16.68
C GLY A 228 -8.61 4.16 17.18
N THR A 229 -7.63 3.99 16.28
CA THR A 229 -6.34 3.36 16.57
C THR A 229 -5.20 4.25 16.09
N ASN A 230 -4.08 4.20 16.79
CA ASN A 230 -2.89 4.96 16.44
C ASN A 230 -2.15 4.24 15.29
N GLN A 231 -2.42 4.67 14.06
CA GLN A 231 -1.90 4.03 12.84
C GLN A 231 -0.37 4.06 12.77
N VAL A 232 0.24 5.15 13.27
CA VAL A 232 1.70 5.29 13.29
C VAL A 232 2.30 4.30 14.29
N ALA A 233 1.76 4.21 15.51
CA ALA A 233 2.21 3.22 16.48
C ALA A 233 2.00 1.78 15.97
N THR A 234 0.89 1.50 15.29
CA THR A 234 0.62 0.19 14.68
C THR A 234 1.66 -0.15 13.61
N GLN A 235 2.08 0.82 12.79
CA GLN A 235 3.08 0.61 11.75
C GLN A 235 4.45 0.23 12.33
N TYR A 236 4.81 0.80 13.48
CA TYR A 236 6.04 0.46 14.19
C TYR A 236 5.85 -0.69 15.19
N GLY A 237 4.69 -1.34 15.23
CA GLY A 237 4.43 -2.51 16.07
C GLY A 237 4.32 -2.19 17.57
N LEU A 238 4.10 -0.93 17.96
CA LEU A 238 4.11 -0.51 19.36
C LEU A 238 2.80 -0.77 20.10
N THR A 239 1.67 -0.92 19.40
CA THR A 239 0.33 -1.01 20.01
C THR A 239 0.05 -2.30 20.79
N ASN A 240 0.82 -3.37 20.58
CA ASN A 240 0.54 -4.70 21.15
C ASN A 240 1.56 -5.13 22.22
N ARG A 241 2.25 -4.18 22.88
CA ARG A 241 3.50 -4.46 23.62
C ARG A 241 3.51 -4.05 25.09
N ASP A 242 2.33 -3.85 25.70
CA ASP A 242 2.20 -3.30 27.06
C ASP A 242 3.04 -2.02 27.22
N LEU A 243 2.89 -1.12 26.25
CA LEU A 243 3.55 0.18 26.19
C LEU A 243 2.50 1.27 26.38
N ASP A 244 2.80 2.25 27.23
CA ASP A 244 1.96 3.45 27.38
C ASP A 244 2.35 4.45 26.30
N LEU A 245 1.61 4.46 25.19
CA LEU A 245 1.89 5.33 24.04
C LEU A 245 1.80 6.83 24.37
N THR A 246 1.19 7.21 25.50
CA THR A 246 1.16 8.62 25.94
C THR A 246 2.50 9.08 26.52
N LYS A 247 3.38 8.13 26.85
CA LYS A 247 4.72 8.35 27.39
C LYS A 247 5.84 8.28 26.35
N VAL A 248 5.54 8.06 25.07
CA VAL A 248 6.59 8.07 24.04
C VAL A 248 7.32 9.42 24.06
N ASP A 249 8.64 9.39 24.20
CA ASP A 249 9.48 10.58 24.26
C ASP A 249 10.11 10.86 22.89
N ALA A 250 9.82 12.04 22.34
CA ALA A 250 10.36 12.47 21.05
C ALA A 250 11.88 12.68 21.09
N GLN A 251 12.39 13.37 22.12
CA GLN A 251 13.83 13.66 22.22
C GLN A 251 14.61 12.39 22.60
N GLY A 252 14.09 11.61 23.54
CA GLY A 252 14.64 10.30 23.86
C GLY A 252 14.69 9.36 22.65
N SER A 253 13.64 9.32 21.82
CA SER A 253 13.63 8.47 20.61
C SER A 253 14.62 8.94 19.55
N GLU A 254 14.77 10.25 19.37
CA GLU A 254 15.81 10.84 18.52
C GLU A 254 17.21 10.44 18.99
N GLN A 255 17.48 10.61 20.29
CA GLN A 255 18.78 10.27 20.89
C GLN A 255 19.05 8.76 20.83
N SER A 256 18.10 7.90 21.19
CA SER A 256 18.26 6.45 21.10
C SER A 256 18.48 5.98 19.66
N THR A 257 17.84 6.62 18.68
CA THR A 257 18.06 6.30 17.27
C THR A 257 19.45 6.76 16.79
N ARG A 258 19.92 7.92 17.24
CA ARG A 258 21.30 8.35 16.99
C ARG A 258 22.31 7.37 17.58
N GLU A 259 22.16 7.01 18.85
CA GLU A 259 23.05 6.07 19.52
C GLU A 259 23.06 4.70 18.84
N LEU A 260 21.91 4.23 18.36
CA LEU A 260 21.82 3.02 17.55
C LEU A 260 22.68 3.14 16.28
N LEU A 261 22.55 4.24 15.55
CA LEU A 261 23.26 4.47 14.29
C LEU A 261 24.77 4.67 14.48
N GLU A 262 25.17 5.32 15.57
CA GLU A 262 26.58 5.61 15.91
C GLU A 262 27.24 4.44 16.68
N SER A 263 26.47 3.44 17.11
CA SER A 263 27.01 2.27 17.80
C SER A 263 27.93 1.43 16.87
N PRO A 264 28.90 0.69 17.43
CA PRO A 264 29.74 -0.23 16.64
C PRO A 264 28.90 -1.27 15.88
N ALA A 265 29.20 -1.58 14.63
CA ALA A 265 28.44 -2.53 13.83
C ALA A 265 28.67 -4.01 14.24
N ASP A 266 29.68 -4.30 15.04
CA ASP A 266 30.05 -5.67 15.43
C ASP A 266 28.98 -6.38 16.25
N TRP A 267 28.21 -5.65 17.08
CA TRP A 267 27.11 -6.23 17.84
C TRP A 267 25.96 -6.73 16.96
N LEU A 268 25.86 -6.25 15.71
CA LEU A 268 24.86 -6.74 14.75
C LEU A 268 25.04 -8.24 14.47
N VAL A 269 26.25 -8.77 14.66
CA VAL A 269 26.56 -10.19 14.47
C VAL A 269 26.64 -10.89 15.83
N SER A 270 25.67 -11.75 16.12
CA SER A 270 25.77 -12.67 17.26
C SER A 270 26.34 -14.02 16.82
N THR A 271 27.06 -14.71 17.71
CA THR A 271 27.55 -16.08 17.47
C THR A 271 26.98 -17.00 18.53
N ASP A 272 26.29 -18.06 18.12
CA ASP A 272 25.81 -19.09 19.03
C ASP A 272 27.01 -19.84 19.65
N PRO A 273 27.19 -19.83 20.97
CA PRO A 273 28.32 -20.49 21.62
C PRO A 273 28.32 -22.02 21.47
N LYS A 274 27.18 -22.63 21.13
CA LYS A 274 27.04 -24.10 20.98
C LYS A 274 27.26 -24.55 19.54
N THR A 275 26.67 -23.85 18.59
CA THR A 275 26.66 -24.26 17.18
C THR A 275 27.68 -23.51 16.34
N GLY A 276 28.18 -22.36 16.82
CA GLY A 276 29.02 -21.44 16.04
C GLY A 276 28.24 -20.63 14.99
N LEU A 277 26.92 -20.80 14.89
CA LEU A 277 26.07 -20.11 13.92
C LEU A 277 26.14 -18.60 14.12
N LYS A 278 26.41 -17.88 13.03
CA LYS A 278 26.48 -16.42 13.02
C LYS A 278 25.20 -15.83 12.48
N THR A 279 24.57 -14.98 13.28
CA THR A 279 23.29 -14.35 12.96
C THR A 279 23.48 -12.84 12.80
N LEU A 280 23.07 -12.31 11.64
CA LEU A 280 23.07 -10.87 11.38
C LEU A 280 21.72 -10.25 11.74
N ASN A 281 21.73 -9.22 12.59
CA ASN A 281 20.54 -8.47 12.95
C ASN A 281 20.19 -7.42 11.88
N LEU A 282 19.01 -7.55 11.26
CA LEU A 282 18.55 -6.65 10.20
C LEU A 282 17.88 -5.37 10.71
N VAL A 283 18.13 -4.95 11.95
CA VAL A 283 17.78 -3.60 12.44
C VAL A 283 18.30 -2.50 11.52
N ILE A 284 19.41 -2.74 10.82
CA ILE A 284 19.94 -1.84 9.79
C ILE A 284 18.87 -1.45 8.77
N MET A 285 17.91 -2.33 8.47
CA MET A 285 16.81 -2.08 7.52
C MET A 285 15.81 -1.02 8.00
N MET A 286 15.67 -0.86 9.32
CA MET A 286 14.79 0.12 9.95
C MET A 286 15.41 0.54 11.30
N PRO A 287 16.51 1.34 11.27
CA PRO A 287 17.28 1.61 12.47
C PRO A 287 16.59 2.74 13.25
N VAL A 288 15.50 2.39 13.93
CA VAL A 288 14.68 3.31 14.71
C VAL A 288 14.46 2.69 16.09
N ALA A 289 14.74 3.48 17.12
CA ALA A 289 14.57 3.10 18.51
C ALA A 289 13.68 4.12 19.23
N PHE A 290 12.60 3.64 19.85
CA PHE A 290 11.66 4.50 20.59
C PHE A 290 11.98 4.50 22.08
N ALA A 291 12.07 5.68 22.69
CA ALA A 291 12.19 5.83 24.13
C ALA A 291 10.83 6.23 24.74
N PHE A 292 10.61 5.84 25.99
CA PHE A 292 9.42 6.19 26.76
C PHE A 292 9.85 6.92 28.04
N ASP A 293 9.15 8.02 28.36
CA ASP A 293 9.33 8.81 29.58
C ASP A 293 8.68 8.08 30.78
N ASP A 294 9.42 7.14 31.35
CA ASP A 294 9.03 6.36 32.53
C ASP A 294 10.01 6.47 33.71
N GLY A 295 10.90 7.46 33.68
CA GLY A 295 11.84 7.79 34.75
C GLY A 295 13.21 7.11 34.61
N GLU A 296 13.42 6.33 33.54
CA GLU A 296 14.68 5.63 33.25
C GLU A 296 15.31 6.16 31.96
N THR A 297 16.63 6.39 31.96
CA THR A 297 17.36 6.82 30.76
C THR A 297 17.54 5.65 29.80
N ALA A 298 17.24 5.86 28.52
CA ALA A 298 17.52 4.86 27.49
C ALA A 298 19.01 4.54 27.41
N THR A 299 19.33 3.25 27.24
CA THR A 299 20.70 2.78 26.97
C THR A 299 20.82 2.38 25.50
N THR A 300 22.02 2.34 24.92
CA THR A 300 22.20 1.92 23.52
C THR A 300 21.58 0.54 23.27
N PRO A 301 20.81 0.34 22.17
CA PRO A 301 20.30 -0.99 21.83
C PRO A 301 21.43 -2.01 21.72
N THR A 302 21.23 -3.18 22.32
CA THR A 302 22.09 -4.36 22.12
C THR A 302 21.36 -5.40 21.27
N ASN A 303 22.08 -6.41 20.77
CA ASN A 303 21.44 -7.53 20.07
C ASN A 303 20.53 -8.27 21.05
N PRO A 304 19.20 -8.20 20.94
CA PRO A 304 18.31 -8.69 21.98
C PRO A 304 17.98 -10.17 21.83
N ILE A 305 18.46 -10.83 20.77
CA ILE A 305 18.06 -12.19 20.40
C ILE A 305 19.28 -13.13 20.44
N GLU A 306 19.16 -14.18 21.25
CA GLU A 306 19.99 -15.36 21.12
C GLU A 306 19.67 -16.06 19.78
N PRO A 307 20.69 -16.50 19.00
CA PRO A 307 20.48 -17.17 17.71
C PRO A 307 19.40 -18.24 17.75
N ALA A 308 18.59 -18.36 16.70
CA ALA A 308 17.55 -19.37 16.69
C ALA A 308 18.16 -20.76 16.82
N LYS A 309 17.59 -21.58 17.70
CA LYS A 309 17.92 -23.01 17.72
C LYS A 309 17.58 -23.58 16.34
N PRO A 310 18.44 -24.39 15.71
CA PRO A 310 18.11 -25.05 14.46
C PRO A 310 16.81 -25.82 14.65
N VAL A 311 15.75 -25.43 13.94
CA VAL A 311 14.54 -26.24 13.85
C VAL A 311 14.86 -27.34 12.86
N THR A 312 15.31 -28.49 13.35
CA THR A 312 15.18 -29.74 12.59
C THR A 312 13.69 -29.92 12.27
N PRO A 313 13.31 -30.18 11.01
CA PRO A 313 11.96 -30.66 10.70
C PRO A 313 11.65 -31.81 11.66
N ASP A 314 10.45 -31.82 12.25
CA ASP A 314 9.99 -32.99 12.99
C ASP A 314 10.24 -34.23 12.10
N PRO A 315 10.92 -35.28 12.61
CA PRO A 315 11.01 -36.51 11.86
C PRO A 315 9.59 -36.95 11.52
N GLU A 316 9.40 -37.30 10.25
CA GLU A 316 8.17 -37.87 9.70
C GLU A 316 7.56 -38.87 10.70
N PRO A 317 6.24 -38.84 10.98
CA PRO A 317 5.65 -39.75 11.94
C PRO A 317 5.95 -41.18 11.51
N THR A 318 6.67 -41.91 12.37
CA THR A 318 6.92 -43.34 12.19
C THR A 318 5.61 -44.08 11.93
N PRO A 319 5.54 -44.96 10.92
CA PRO A 319 4.35 -45.78 10.69
C PRO A 319 4.07 -46.65 11.91
N ASP A 320 2.80 -46.69 12.33
CA ASP A 320 2.31 -47.61 13.36
C ASP A 320 2.57 -49.08 12.94
N PRO A 321 2.93 -49.97 13.88
CA PRO A 321 3.18 -51.36 13.57
C PRO A 321 1.90 -52.13 13.22
N ASP A 322 2.03 -52.89 12.14
CA ASP A 322 1.09 -53.84 11.53
C ASP A 322 0.53 -54.88 12.53
N PRO A 323 -0.79 -54.99 12.72
CA PRO A 323 -1.41 -55.94 13.63
C PRO A 323 -1.71 -57.27 12.92
N ASP A 324 -0.67 -58.08 12.67
CA ASP A 324 -0.84 -59.47 12.18
C ASP A 324 -0.05 -60.46 13.05
N LYS A 325 -0.66 -60.89 14.16
CA LYS A 325 -0.52 -62.25 14.71
C LYS A 325 -1.81 -62.72 15.40
N PRO A 326 -2.21 -63.99 15.23
CA PRO A 326 -3.59 -64.42 15.41
C PRO A 326 -3.90 -64.97 16.81
N VAL A 327 -5.14 -64.76 17.27
CA VAL A 327 -5.78 -65.57 18.32
C VAL A 327 -7.11 -66.12 17.80
N THR A 328 -7.24 -67.44 17.84
CA THR A 328 -8.35 -68.31 17.37
C THR A 328 -9.38 -68.52 18.52
N PRO A 329 -10.57 -69.14 18.32
CA PRO A 329 -11.86 -68.59 17.83
C PRO A 329 -13.06 -68.86 18.78
N GLU A 330 -14.21 -68.19 18.57
CA GLU A 330 -15.53 -68.79 18.82
C GLU A 330 -16.49 -68.55 17.65
N LYS A 331 -17.37 -69.53 17.41
CA LYS A 331 -18.13 -69.87 16.19
C LYS A 331 -19.65 -69.82 16.53
N PRO A 332 -20.60 -69.92 15.58
CA PRO A 332 -21.00 -69.06 14.45
C PRO A 332 -22.47 -68.57 14.57
N THR A 333 -22.94 -67.71 13.65
CA THR A 333 -24.22 -67.92 12.90
C THR A 333 -24.37 -66.90 11.74
N LEU A 334 -24.53 -67.42 10.52
CA LEU A 334 -25.08 -66.77 9.32
C LEU A 334 -26.58 -67.18 9.19
N PRO A 335 -27.45 -66.60 8.32
CA PRO A 335 -27.19 -65.95 7.01
C PRO A 335 -27.95 -64.59 6.83
N THR A 336 -27.83 -63.76 5.79
CA THR A 336 -27.96 -63.92 4.32
C THR A 336 -27.55 -62.60 3.62
N THR A 337 -27.03 -62.68 2.40
CA THR A 337 -26.65 -61.62 1.42
C THR A 337 -27.87 -60.91 0.76
N PRO A 338 -27.73 -59.99 -0.23
CA PRO A 338 -27.07 -58.67 -0.24
C PRO A 338 -27.95 -57.58 -0.93
N VAL A 339 -27.70 -56.27 -0.72
CA VAL A 339 -27.96 -55.27 -1.78
C VAL A 339 -27.02 -54.06 -1.68
N THR A 340 -26.33 -53.78 -2.78
CA THR A 340 -25.53 -52.59 -3.07
C THR A 340 -26.43 -51.36 -3.32
N PRO A 341 -26.02 -50.16 -2.89
CA PRO A 341 -26.07 -49.02 -3.81
C PRO A 341 -24.77 -48.20 -3.84
N ILE A 342 -24.46 -47.78 -5.06
CA ILE A 342 -23.26 -47.11 -5.54
C ILE A 342 -23.38 -45.60 -5.25
N LEU A 343 -22.31 -44.96 -4.75
CA LEU A 343 -22.18 -43.51 -4.63
C LEU A 343 -21.27 -42.99 -5.77
N PRO A 344 -21.63 -41.93 -6.52
CA PRO A 344 -20.87 -41.48 -7.68
C PRO A 344 -19.62 -40.70 -7.29
N GLU A 345 -18.54 -41.00 -8.03
CA GLU A 345 -17.23 -40.38 -7.99
C GLU A 345 -17.26 -38.87 -8.30
N GLN A 346 -16.49 -38.13 -7.50
CA GLN A 346 -16.13 -36.74 -7.71
C GLN A 346 -14.95 -36.68 -8.69
N PRO A 347 -15.02 -35.95 -9.82
CA PRO A 347 -13.87 -35.83 -10.71
C PRO A 347 -12.82 -34.87 -10.14
N GLU A 348 -11.57 -35.31 -10.24
CA GLU A 348 -10.33 -34.55 -10.07
C GLU A 348 -10.38 -33.20 -10.81
N VAL A 349 -9.83 -32.16 -10.18
CA VAL A 349 -9.51 -30.89 -10.85
C VAL A 349 -8.01 -30.71 -10.83
N THR A 350 -7.38 -31.03 -11.95
CA THR A 350 -6.02 -30.64 -12.31
C THR A 350 -5.89 -29.13 -12.40
N THR A 351 -4.83 -28.59 -11.78
CA THR A 351 -4.27 -27.25 -12.00
C THR A 351 -3.70 -27.12 -13.42
N PRO A 352 -3.76 -25.91 -14.01
CA PRO A 352 -2.63 -25.43 -14.79
C PRO A 352 -2.16 -24.02 -14.38
N ASN A 353 -0.85 -23.90 -14.18
CA ASN A 353 -0.06 -22.68 -14.35
C ASN A 353 -0.09 -22.26 -15.82
N GLN A 354 -0.30 -20.96 -16.14
CA GLN A 354 0.41 -20.27 -17.22
C GLN A 354 0.12 -18.76 -17.30
N ASP A 355 1.18 -18.02 -17.59
CA ASP A 355 1.17 -16.65 -18.10
C ASP A 355 0.46 -16.60 -19.46
N ASP A 356 -0.75 -16.04 -19.51
CA ASP A 356 -1.47 -15.84 -20.77
C ASP A 356 -1.61 -14.36 -21.15
N GLU A 357 -1.11 -14.07 -22.35
CA GLU A 357 -1.44 -12.90 -23.15
C GLU A 357 -2.92 -12.95 -23.55
N VAL A 358 -3.74 -12.07 -22.96
CA VAL A 358 -5.18 -12.02 -23.23
C VAL A 358 -5.44 -11.59 -24.69
N THR A 359 -5.79 -12.58 -25.51
CA THR A 359 -6.12 -12.40 -26.93
C THR A 359 -7.55 -11.86 -27.12
N THR A 360 -7.75 -11.24 -28.27
CA THR A 360 -8.88 -10.40 -28.66
C THR A 360 -10.13 -11.23 -29.00
N GLY A 361 -11.29 -10.87 -28.42
CA GLY A 361 -12.59 -11.39 -28.84
C GLY A 361 -13.73 -10.60 -28.19
N GLU A 362 -14.60 -10.03 -29.00
CA GLU A 362 -15.78 -9.27 -28.59
C GLU A 362 -17.02 -10.04 -29.05
N ALA A 363 -17.72 -10.72 -28.14
CA ALA A 363 -19.16 -11.01 -28.19
C ALA A 363 -19.56 -11.93 -27.01
N GLY A 364 -20.60 -11.51 -26.27
CA GLY A 364 -21.44 -12.31 -25.36
C GLY A 364 -20.83 -13.52 -24.62
N ALA A 365 -20.41 -13.35 -23.37
CA ALA A 365 -20.11 -14.49 -22.49
C ALA A 365 -20.60 -14.22 -21.05
N ALA A 366 -21.09 -15.26 -20.40
CA ALA A 366 -21.63 -15.28 -19.04
C ALA A 366 -20.73 -14.48 -18.08
N VAL A 367 -21.34 -13.57 -17.30
CA VAL A 367 -20.58 -12.62 -16.50
C VAL A 367 -19.99 -13.34 -15.29
N THR A 368 -18.73 -13.74 -15.41
CA THR A 368 -17.92 -14.22 -14.29
C THR A 368 -17.93 -13.16 -13.18
N PRO A 369 -18.20 -13.53 -11.93
CA PRO A 369 -18.12 -12.59 -10.81
C PRO A 369 -16.73 -11.94 -10.72
N ALA A 370 -16.67 -10.67 -10.33
CA ALA A 370 -15.41 -9.98 -10.10
C ALA A 370 -14.59 -10.69 -9.00
N LYS A 371 -13.28 -10.86 -9.21
CA LYS A 371 -12.35 -11.55 -8.28
C LYS A 371 -12.25 -10.81 -6.94
N LYS A 372 -12.04 -11.54 -5.84
CA LYS A 372 -11.75 -10.98 -4.50
C LYS A 372 -10.54 -10.06 -4.58
N GLY A 373 -10.56 -8.98 -3.82
CA GLY A 373 -9.59 -7.88 -3.86
C GLY A 373 -9.81 -6.86 -4.98
N THR A 374 -10.56 -7.20 -6.04
CA THR A 374 -10.80 -6.25 -7.14
C THR A 374 -11.88 -5.22 -6.82
N ALA A 375 -11.78 -4.06 -7.46
CA ALA A 375 -12.78 -3.01 -7.33
C ALA A 375 -13.92 -3.18 -8.35
N VAL A 376 -15.16 -3.10 -7.86
CA VAL A 376 -16.38 -2.98 -8.66
C VAL A 376 -17.02 -1.61 -8.47
N TYR A 377 -17.80 -1.17 -9.43
CA TYR A 377 -18.61 0.06 -9.33
C TYR A 377 -20.11 -0.22 -9.56
N ALA A 378 -20.96 0.66 -9.03
CA ALA A 378 -22.40 0.57 -9.28
C ALA A 378 -22.78 1.20 -10.62
N THR A 379 -23.49 0.45 -11.48
CA THR A 379 -24.01 0.94 -12.78
C THR A 379 -25.46 1.43 -12.68
N LYS A 380 -26.18 0.99 -11.64
CA LYS A 380 -27.56 1.37 -11.28
C LYS A 380 -27.62 1.83 -9.82
N LYS A 381 -28.82 2.24 -9.37
CA LYS A 381 -29.07 2.47 -7.94
C LYS A 381 -28.91 1.13 -7.20
N ILE A 382 -28.11 1.12 -6.14
CA ILE A 382 -27.90 -0.07 -5.29
C ILE A 382 -27.93 0.32 -3.81
N GLY A 383 -28.21 -0.64 -2.93
CA GLY A 383 -28.07 -0.47 -1.49
C GLY A 383 -26.83 -1.20 -0.96
N LEU A 384 -26.23 -0.67 0.09
CA LEU A 384 -25.31 -1.38 0.96
C LEU A 384 -26.07 -1.90 2.18
N TYR A 385 -25.86 -3.17 2.52
CA TYR A 385 -26.59 -3.87 3.55
C TYR A 385 -25.63 -4.46 4.59
N SER A 386 -26.01 -4.48 5.86
CA SER A 386 -25.26 -5.18 6.92
C SER A 386 -25.35 -6.70 6.82
N SER A 387 -26.32 -7.23 6.07
CA SER A 387 -26.55 -8.66 5.89
C SER A 387 -26.63 -9.06 4.41
N ARG A 388 -26.21 -10.30 4.11
CA ARG A 388 -26.36 -10.93 2.78
C ARG A 388 -27.81 -11.09 2.34
N ASN A 389 -28.76 -11.05 3.27
CA ASN A 389 -30.19 -11.07 3.01
C ASN A 389 -30.73 -9.63 3.02
N PHE A 390 -30.98 -9.10 1.84
CA PHE A 390 -31.34 -7.69 1.68
C PHE A 390 -32.75 -7.43 2.19
N SER A 391 -32.88 -6.45 3.09
CA SER A 391 -34.16 -5.94 3.56
C SER A 391 -34.03 -4.44 3.87
N THR A 392 -35.16 -3.78 4.08
CA THR A 392 -35.17 -2.37 4.54
C THR A 392 -34.45 -2.21 5.88
N LYS A 393 -34.58 -3.18 6.79
CA LYS A 393 -33.97 -3.19 8.13
C LYS A 393 -32.45 -3.34 8.09
N THR A 394 -31.92 -4.11 7.14
CA THR A 394 -30.48 -4.35 7.01
C THR A 394 -29.79 -3.32 6.11
N ARG A 395 -30.55 -2.43 5.46
CA ARG A 395 -29.99 -1.43 4.53
C ARG A 395 -29.35 -0.27 5.28
N GLN A 396 -28.05 -0.11 5.12
CA GLN A 396 -27.27 0.96 5.73
C GLN A 396 -27.26 2.24 4.88
N GLN A 397 -27.22 2.10 3.55
CA GLN A 397 -27.05 3.24 2.64
C GLN A 397 -27.66 2.95 1.27
N TRP A 398 -28.31 3.95 0.68
CA TRP A 398 -28.63 3.98 -0.74
C TRP A 398 -27.54 4.70 -1.53
N TYR A 399 -27.13 4.10 -2.64
CA TYR A 399 -26.30 4.73 -3.66
C TYR A 399 -27.18 4.99 -4.88
N ALA A 400 -27.44 6.26 -5.16
CA ALA A 400 -28.14 6.71 -6.36
C ALA A 400 -27.34 6.36 -7.63
N LYS A 401 -28.04 6.31 -8.76
CA LYS A 401 -27.40 6.13 -10.07
C LYS A 401 -26.55 7.37 -10.38
N GLN A 402 -25.25 7.17 -10.54
CA GLN A 402 -24.28 8.22 -10.89
C GLN A 402 -23.90 8.19 -12.36
N SER A 403 -23.38 9.32 -12.86
CA SER A 403 -22.66 9.33 -14.14
C SER A 403 -21.42 8.44 -14.05
N ARG A 404 -20.89 8.01 -15.21
CA ARG A 404 -19.76 7.08 -15.24
C ARG A 404 -18.56 7.54 -14.42
N ILE A 405 -18.23 8.83 -14.47
CA ILE A 405 -17.07 9.44 -13.79
C ILE A 405 -17.25 9.38 -12.26
N ASN A 406 -18.50 9.49 -11.78
CA ASN A 406 -18.81 9.55 -10.35
C ASN A 406 -19.41 8.26 -9.78
N ARG A 407 -19.37 7.13 -10.51
CA ARG A 407 -19.90 5.86 -9.98
C ARG A 407 -19.20 5.47 -8.66
N PRO A 408 -19.96 5.10 -7.62
CA PRO A 408 -19.38 4.67 -6.36
C PRO A 408 -18.63 3.36 -6.57
N MET A 409 -17.46 3.26 -5.95
CA MET A 409 -16.56 2.12 -6.00
C MET A 409 -16.55 1.33 -4.70
N PHE A 410 -16.37 0.02 -4.83
CA PHE A 410 -16.34 -0.93 -3.73
C PHE A 410 -15.25 -1.97 -4.00
N VAL A 411 -14.40 -2.24 -3.01
CA VAL A 411 -13.47 -3.38 -3.07
C VAL A 411 -14.22 -4.63 -2.60
N VAL A 412 -14.19 -5.69 -3.41
CA VAL A 412 -14.75 -6.99 -3.06
C VAL A 412 -13.84 -7.66 -2.05
N THR A 413 -14.30 -7.81 -0.81
CA THR A 413 -13.54 -8.47 0.26
C THR A 413 -13.90 -9.93 0.41
N ASP A 414 -15.12 -10.32 0.02
CA ASP A 414 -15.56 -11.71 0.06
C ASP A 414 -16.83 -11.92 -0.79
N TYR A 415 -17.31 -13.15 -0.85
CA TYR A 415 -18.59 -13.53 -1.46
C TYR A 415 -19.56 -14.06 -0.43
N ALA A 416 -20.85 -13.92 -0.72
CA ALA A 416 -21.89 -14.57 0.06
C ALA A 416 -23.07 -14.93 -0.82
N THR A 417 -23.81 -15.97 -0.43
CA THR A 417 -25.06 -16.37 -1.08
C THR A 417 -26.23 -16.00 -0.17
N SER A 418 -27.26 -15.34 -0.71
CA SER A 418 -28.48 -15.08 0.05
C SER A 418 -29.26 -16.38 0.31
N LYS A 419 -30.23 -16.35 1.23
CA LYS A 419 -31.13 -17.48 1.49
C LYS A 419 -31.80 -18.04 0.23
N THR A 420 -32.07 -17.17 -0.75
CA THR A 420 -32.68 -17.51 -2.05
C THR A 420 -31.67 -17.86 -3.14
N GLY A 421 -30.39 -18.11 -2.82
CA GLY A 421 -29.37 -18.51 -3.80
C GLY A 421 -28.69 -17.37 -4.57
N ALA A 422 -29.05 -16.10 -4.35
CA ALA A 422 -28.45 -15.00 -5.12
C ALA A 422 -27.06 -14.59 -4.58
N LEU A 423 -26.08 -14.50 -5.50
CA LEU A 423 -24.73 -14.07 -5.18
C LEU A 423 -24.68 -12.60 -4.74
N ARG A 424 -23.90 -12.35 -3.69
CA ARG A 424 -23.61 -11.04 -3.10
C ARG A 424 -22.10 -10.85 -2.98
N TYR A 425 -21.66 -9.62 -3.16
CA TYR A 425 -20.31 -9.22 -2.76
C TYR A 425 -20.35 -8.71 -1.34
N ARG A 426 -19.47 -9.21 -0.47
CA ARG A 426 -19.05 -8.49 0.73
C ARG A 426 -18.01 -7.46 0.29
N VAL A 427 -18.17 -6.22 0.74
CA VAL A 427 -17.39 -5.11 0.22
C VAL A 427 -16.99 -4.10 1.30
N LYS A 428 -15.95 -3.31 0.98
CA LYS A 428 -15.62 -2.03 1.61
C LYS A 428 -15.82 -0.90 0.60
N ASP A 429 -16.54 0.15 0.98
CA ASP A 429 -16.66 1.39 0.21
C ASP A 429 -15.30 2.12 0.15
N VAL A 430 -14.82 2.44 -1.06
CA VAL A 430 -13.51 3.08 -1.31
C VAL A 430 -13.63 4.46 -1.96
N ASN A 431 -14.71 5.19 -1.68
CA ASN A 431 -14.92 6.54 -2.19
C ASN A 431 -14.40 7.60 -1.20
N HIS A 432 -13.08 7.85 -1.20
CA HIS A 432 -12.35 8.57 -0.13
C HIS A 432 -12.88 9.99 0.19
N GLN A 433 -13.56 10.62 -0.75
CA GLN A 433 -14.10 11.98 -0.58
C GLN A 433 -15.58 12.00 -0.17
N SER A 434 -16.18 10.85 0.11
CA SER A 434 -17.59 10.68 0.47
C SER A 434 -17.76 10.30 1.93
N THR A 435 -18.89 10.69 2.54
CA THR A 435 -19.28 10.29 3.90
C THR A 435 -19.57 8.79 4.04
N THR A 436 -19.64 8.06 2.92
CA THR A 436 -19.80 6.60 2.91
C THR A 436 -18.48 5.84 2.88
N TYR A 437 -17.34 6.54 2.78
CA TYR A 437 -16.02 5.93 2.76
C TYR A 437 -15.82 4.97 3.94
N GLY A 438 -15.21 3.81 3.68
CA GLY A 438 -14.91 2.81 4.69
C GLY A 438 -16.08 1.93 5.12
N LYS A 439 -17.34 2.29 4.79
CA LYS A 439 -18.51 1.46 5.14
C LYS A 439 -18.36 0.04 4.57
N LYS A 440 -18.55 -0.96 5.44
CA LYS A 440 -18.49 -2.38 5.11
C LYS A 440 -19.90 -2.97 5.08
N GLY A 441 -20.13 -3.91 4.17
CA GLY A 441 -21.42 -4.57 4.06
C GLY A 441 -21.52 -5.42 2.81
N TYR A 442 -22.75 -5.64 2.34
CA TYR A 442 -23.08 -6.46 1.20
C TYR A 442 -23.75 -5.64 0.10
N ILE A 443 -23.32 -5.86 -1.14
CA ILE A 443 -23.97 -5.33 -2.35
C ILE A 443 -24.33 -6.48 -3.30
N THR A 444 -25.22 -6.23 -4.25
CA THR A 444 -25.56 -7.24 -5.26
C THR A 444 -24.35 -7.56 -6.13
N ALA A 445 -24.12 -8.83 -6.44
CA ALA A 445 -23.12 -9.25 -7.43
C ALA A 445 -23.69 -9.34 -8.86
N ASN A 446 -24.96 -8.96 -9.06
CA ASN A 446 -25.62 -9.03 -10.35
C ASN A 446 -24.94 -8.06 -11.34
N ALA A 447 -24.47 -8.60 -12.45
CA ALA A 447 -23.76 -7.87 -13.51
C ALA A 447 -24.52 -6.67 -14.10
N THR A 448 -25.85 -6.68 -13.99
CA THR A 448 -26.72 -5.58 -14.40
C THR A 448 -26.59 -4.35 -13.49
N TYR A 449 -26.16 -4.54 -12.25
CA TYR A 449 -26.06 -3.51 -11.21
C TYR A 449 -24.62 -3.17 -10.85
N THR A 450 -23.70 -4.12 -11.00
CA THR A 450 -22.28 -3.97 -10.68
C THR A 450 -21.41 -4.45 -11.82
N ALA A 451 -20.27 -3.81 -12.02
CA ALA A 451 -19.26 -4.30 -12.96
C ALA A 451 -17.84 -3.97 -12.49
N PRO A 452 -16.81 -4.65 -13.00
CA PRO A 452 -15.42 -4.35 -12.68
C PRO A 452 -15.06 -2.92 -13.07
N VAL A 453 -14.32 -2.22 -12.19
CA VAL A 453 -13.84 -0.85 -12.43
C VAL A 453 -12.84 -0.80 -13.58
N TYR A 454 -12.01 -1.83 -13.73
CA TYR A 454 -11.01 -1.92 -14.78
C TYR A 454 -11.52 -2.72 -15.99
N TYR A 455 -11.13 -2.33 -17.20
CA TYR A 455 -11.34 -3.19 -18.38
C TYR A 455 -10.63 -4.52 -18.20
N GLN A 456 -11.26 -5.62 -18.61
CA GLN A 456 -10.67 -6.96 -18.57
C GLN A 456 -10.12 -7.39 -19.93
N THR A 457 -10.60 -6.75 -21.01
CA THR A 457 -10.20 -7.02 -22.38
C THR A 457 -9.66 -5.75 -23.04
N LYS A 458 -8.77 -5.93 -24.02
CA LYS A 458 -8.26 -4.84 -24.85
C LYS A 458 -9.41 -4.08 -25.50
N GLN A 459 -9.31 -2.75 -25.49
CA GLN A 459 -10.17 -1.86 -26.27
C GLN A 459 -9.35 -1.33 -27.44
N LYS A 460 -9.90 -1.22 -28.66
CA LYS A 460 -9.15 -0.70 -29.83
C LYS A 460 -8.78 0.78 -29.63
N THR A 461 -9.72 1.55 -29.11
CA THR A 461 -9.57 2.98 -28.83
C THR A 461 -10.16 3.33 -27.48
N LEU A 462 -9.60 4.36 -26.84
CA LEU A 462 -10.06 4.89 -25.57
C LEU A 462 -10.22 6.40 -25.68
N THR A 463 -11.34 6.94 -25.20
CA THR A 463 -11.47 8.38 -24.96
C THR A 463 -11.23 8.68 -23.48
N VAL A 464 -10.40 9.69 -23.19
CA VAL A 464 -10.21 10.21 -21.83
C VAL A 464 -11.47 10.94 -21.37
N ILE A 465 -12.05 10.53 -20.24
CA ILE A 465 -13.27 11.14 -19.69
C ILE A 465 -13.05 11.81 -18.34
N ASN A 466 -11.91 11.59 -17.68
CA ASN A 466 -11.58 12.27 -16.43
C ASN A 466 -11.49 13.80 -16.66
N PRO A 467 -12.18 14.66 -15.87
CA PRO A 467 -12.12 16.11 -16.03
C PRO A 467 -10.71 16.69 -15.91
N THR A 468 -9.87 16.08 -15.07
CA THR A 468 -8.46 16.46 -14.89
C THR A 468 -7.52 15.75 -15.87
N GLY A 469 -8.03 14.98 -16.83
CA GLY A 469 -7.24 14.22 -17.79
C GLY A 469 -6.63 12.93 -17.23
N VAL A 470 -5.79 12.27 -18.02
CA VAL A 470 -5.09 11.04 -17.65
C VAL A 470 -3.63 11.15 -18.08
N ASN A 471 -2.72 10.73 -17.20
CA ASN A 471 -1.31 10.64 -17.53
C ASN A 471 -0.99 9.34 -18.29
N ALA A 472 0.00 9.43 -19.18
CA ALA A 472 0.67 8.32 -19.82
C ALA A 472 2.01 8.06 -19.12
N TYR A 473 2.44 6.81 -19.16
CA TYR A 473 3.58 6.32 -18.39
C TYR A 473 4.45 5.42 -19.24
N GLN A 474 5.74 5.33 -18.94
CA GLN A 474 6.62 4.39 -19.65
C GLN A 474 6.36 2.94 -19.21
N ASN A 475 5.97 2.75 -17.95
CA ASN A 475 5.88 1.43 -17.32
C ASN A 475 4.43 1.02 -16.98
N LYS A 476 4.17 -0.29 -16.91
CA LYS A 476 2.83 -0.89 -16.66
C LYS A 476 2.31 -0.68 -15.23
N ASP A 477 3.19 -0.40 -14.28
CA ASP A 477 2.86 -0.01 -12.91
C ASP A 477 2.32 1.44 -12.83
N LEU A 478 2.41 2.22 -13.93
CA LEU A 478 2.16 3.66 -14.02
C LEU A 478 3.25 4.51 -13.35
N THR A 479 4.51 4.09 -13.43
CA THR A 479 5.68 4.91 -13.09
C THR A 479 6.29 5.56 -14.35
N LYS A 480 7.17 6.55 -14.14
CA LYS A 480 7.81 7.34 -15.22
C LYS A 480 6.78 8.00 -16.13
N ARG A 481 6.10 9.02 -15.60
CA ARG A 481 5.12 9.81 -16.37
C ARG A 481 5.80 10.43 -17.60
N THR A 482 5.19 10.25 -18.77
CA THR A 482 5.74 10.72 -20.05
C THR A 482 4.91 11.84 -20.67
N GLN A 483 3.58 11.73 -20.62
CA GLN A 483 2.68 12.67 -21.26
C GLN A 483 1.40 12.85 -20.44
N HIS A 484 0.69 13.95 -20.65
CA HIS A 484 -0.66 14.16 -20.15
C HIS A 484 -1.69 14.23 -21.29
N TYR A 485 -2.77 13.48 -21.16
CA TYR A 485 -3.93 13.51 -22.07
C TYR A 485 -5.12 14.20 -21.41
N ARG A 486 -5.58 15.28 -22.02
CA ARG A 486 -6.75 16.05 -21.63
C ARG A 486 -8.04 15.28 -21.90
N GLN A 487 -9.10 15.66 -21.18
CA GLN A 487 -10.44 15.14 -21.40
C GLN A 487 -10.86 15.28 -22.88
N GLY A 488 -11.47 14.24 -23.44
CA GLY A 488 -11.90 14.17 -24.84
C GLY A 488 -10.85 13.66 -25.82
N GLN A 489 -9.58 13.50 -25.42
CA GLN A 489 -8.56 12.93 -26.31
C GLN A 489 -8.80 11.43 -26.55
N VAL A 490 -8.65 11.00 -27.81
CA VAL A 490 -8.78 9.60 -28.24
C VAL A 490 -7.39 8.98 -28.36
N LEU A 491 -7.20 7.84 -27.70
CA LEU A 491 -5.95 7.11 -27.61
C LEU A 491 -6.09 5.77 -28.34
N LYS A 492 -5.08 5.41 -29.13
CA LYS A 492 -5.00 4.11 -29.81
C LYS A 492 -4.27 3.11 -28.93
N VAL A 493 -4.86 1.93 -28.74
CA VAL A 493 -4.35 0.93 -27.80
C VAL A 493 -3.78 -0.26 -28.56
N LYS A 494 -2.56 -0.65 -28.19
CA LYS A 494 -1.87 -1.84 -28.69
C LYS A 494 -2.32 -3.10 -27.95
N LYS A 495 -2.27 -3.10 -26.62
CA LYS A 495 -2.66 -4.24 -25.78
C LYS A 495 -3.13 -3.83 -24.39
N ILE A 496 -3.76 -4.77 -23.69
CA ILE A 496 -4.09 -4.65 -22.27
C ILE A 496 -3.06 -5.46 -21.47
N VAL A 497 -2.63 -4.94 -20.32
CA VAL A 497 -1.66 -5.60 -19.43
C VAL A 497 -2.22 -5.62 -18.01
N ARG A 498 -2.10 -6.76 -17.33
CA ARG A 498 -2.47 -6.91 -15.92
C ARG A 498 -1.35 -6.41 -15.02
N HIS A 499 -1.72 -5.74 -13.94
CA HIS A 499 -0.82 -5.29 -12.89
C HIS A 499 -1.52 -5.47 -11.53
N HIS A 500 -1.17 -6.52 -10.82
CA HIS A 500 -1.87 -7.01 -9.62
C HIS A 500 -3.38 -7.16 -9.86
N LEU A 501 -4.20 -6.43 -9.10
CA LEU A 501 -5.67 -6.45 -9.14
C LEU A 501 -6.26 -5.45 -10.16
N THR A 502 -5.41 -4.81 -10.95
CA THR A 502 -5.79 -3.75 -11.90
C THR A 502 -5.26 -4.06 -13.31
N THR A 503 -5.70 -3.29 -14.30
CA THR A 503 -5.21 -3.41 -15.67
C THR A 503 -4.80 -2.05 -16.23
N ARG A 504 -3.86 -2.07 -17.19
CA ARG A 504 -3.40 -0.93 -17.99
C ARG A 504 -3.64 -1.17 -19.45
N MET A 505 -3.70 -0.08 -20.19
CA MET A 505 -3.77 -0.09 -21.65
C MET A 505 -2.44 0.42 -22.16
N GLN A 506 -1.68 -0.45 -22.85
CA GLN A 506 -0.51 -0.03 -23.58
C GLN A 506 -0.97 0.62 -24.89
N LEU A 507 -0.59 1.86 -25.10
CA LEU A 507 -0.83 2.64 -26.29
C LEU A 507 0.10 2.20 -27.43
N THR A 508 -0.22 2.59 -28.66
CA THR A 508 0.58 2.23 -29.86
C THR A 508 1.99 2.80 -29.82
N ASN A 509 2.22 3.89 -29.07
CA ASN A 509 3.54 4.48 -28.83
C ASN A 509 4.31 3.81 -27.67
N GLY A 510 3.84 2.66 -27.17
CA GLY A 510 4.50 1.89 -26.11
C GLY A 510 4.19 2.34 -24.68
N GLN A 511 3.62 3.53 -24.49
CA GLN A 511 3.25 4.08 -23.19
C GLN A 511 2.03 3.38 -22.58
N TYR A 512 1.86 3.45 -21.27
CA TYR A 512 0.75 2.88 -20.52
C TYR A 512 -0.17 3.97 -19.98
N VAL A 513 -1.48 3.72 -20.05
CA VAL A 513 -2.51 4.51 -19.36
C VAL A 513 -3.37 3.59 -18.49
N THR A 514 -4.04 4.17 -17.49
CA THR A 514 -5.00 3.44 -16.67
C THR A 514 -6.12 2.81 -17.51
N ALA A 515 -6.51 1.58 -17.19
CA ALA A 515 -7.72 0.96 -17.75
C ALA A 515 -8.97 1.19 -16.87
N ASN A 516 -8.92 2.13 -15.93
CA ASN A 516 -10.04 2.46 -15.06
C ASN A 516 -11.18 3.11 -15.87
N LYS A 517 -12.34 2.45 -15.88
CA LYS A 517 -13.54 2.85 -16.63
C LYS A 517 -14.16 4.17 -16.19
N LYS A 518 -13.78 4.72 -15.02
CA LYS A 518 -14.19 6.07 -14.58
C LYS A 518 -13.32 7.17 -15.19
N LEU A 519 -12.11 6.83 -15.64
CA LEU A 519 -11.14 7.78 -16.18
C LEU A 519 -11.06 7.73 -17.71
N VAL A 520 -11.33 6.55 -18.29
CA VAL A 520 -11.38 6.32 -19.74
C VAL A 520 -12.63 5.55 -20.16
N ILE A 521 -13.09 5.76 -21.39
CA ILE A 521 -14.20 5.02 -21.99
C ILE A 521 -13.78 4.42 -23.34
N SER A 522 -14.26 3.21 -23.65
CA SER A 522 -13.98 2.56 -24.92
C SER A 522 -14.64 3.31 -26.08
N GLY A 523 -13.97 3.34 -27.22
CA GLY A 523 -14.43 4.00 -28.43
C GLY A 523 -14.19 5.51 -28.41
N GLN A 524 -14.80 6.17 -29.39
CA GLN A 524 -14.80 7.63 -29.51
C GLN A 524 -16.01 8.20 -28.78
N GLN A 525 -15.77 8.92 -27.68
CA GLN A 525 -16.81 9.61 -26.93
C GLN A 525 -16.85 11.07 -27.38
N THR A 526 -17.95 11.47 -28.03
CA THR A 526 -18.13 12.87 -28.43
C THR A 526 -18.55 13.73 -27.23
N MET A 527 -17.88 14.87 -27.05
CA MET A 527 -18.28 15.91 -26.10
C MET A 527 -18.83 17.14 -26.82
N ALA A 528 -19.65 17.92 -26.12
CA ALA A 528 -20.05 19.22 -26.60
C ALA A 528 -18.80 20.10 -26.74
N LYS A 529 -18.58 20.69 -27.93
CA LYS A 529 -17.49 21.64 -28.18
C LYS A 529 -17.93 23.09 -27.94
N ARG A 530 -19.22 23.36 -28.16
CA ARG A 530 -19.82 24.69 -28.00
C ARG A 530 -21.25 24.56 -27.49
N VAL A 531 -21.66 25.56 -26.73
CA VAL A 531 -23.06 25.72 -26.31
C VAL A 531 -23.55 27.12 -26.57
N GLN A 532 -24.83 27.27 -26.81
CA GLN A 532 -25.53 28.55 -26.86
C GLN A 532 -26.46 28.68 -25.66
N THR A 533 -26.46 29.83 -24.99
CA THR A 533 -27.38 30.12 -23.88
C THR A 533 -28.80 30.32 -24.43
N LYS A 534 -29.78 29.56 -23.91
CA LYS A 534 -31.22 29.72 -24.24
C LYS A 534 -31.90 30.74 -23.32
N LYS A 535 -31.34 30.95 -22.14
CA LYS A 535 -31.75 31.91 -21.12
C LYS A 535 -30.52 32.65 -20.60
N ALA A 536 -30.72 33.72 -19.83
CA ALA A 536 -29.63 34.28 -19.04
C ALA A 536 -29.14 33.24 -18.01
N ILE A 537 -27.83 33.07 -17.88
CA ILE A 537 -27.20 32.10 -16.98
C ILE A 537 -25.96 32.71 -16.32
N ASN A 538 -25.50 32.11 -15.23
CA ASN A 538 -24.26 32.50 -14.56
C ASN A 538 -23.12 31.49 -14.85
N ARG A 539 -21.89 31.98 -14.79
CA ARG A 539 -20.66 31.20 -14.63
C ARG A 539 -20.27 31.18 -13.15
N TYR A 540 -19.73 30.05 -12.74
CA TYR A 540 -19.37 29.77 -11.35
C TYR A 540 -17.95 29.26 -11.27
N THR A 541 -17.28 29.53 -10.16
CA THR A 541 -15.90 29.04 -9.95
C THR A 541 -15.86 27.51 -9.81
N THR A 542 -16.90 26.89 -9.24
CA THR A 542 -16.90 25.46 -8.90
C THR A 542 -17.97 24.67 -9.65
N VAL A 543 -17.73 23.35 -9.81
CA VAL A 543 -18.67 22.42 -10.47
C VAL A 543 -20.04 22.34 -9.79
N ASN A 544 -20.10 22.54 -8.47
CA ASN A 544 -21.36 22.59 -7.73
C ASN A 544 -22.09 23.94 -7.82
N LEU A 545 -21.68 24.82 -8.75
CA LEU A 545 -22.27 26.13 -9.01
C LEU A 545 -22.25 27.05 -7.79
N LYS A 546 -21.11 27.09 -7.08
CA LYS A 546 -20.86 28.06 -6.01
C LYS A 546 -19.97 29.19 -6.52
N ARG A 547 -20.14 30.38 -5.92
CA ARG A 547 -19.42 31.62 -6.24
C ARG A 547 -19.63 32.03 -7.70
N ILE A 548 -20.70 32.79 -7.93
CA ILE A 548 -20.97 33.41 -9.24
C ILE A 548 -19.79 34.33 -9.54
N ASN A 549 -19.21 34.20 -10.73
CA ASN A 549 -18.06 35.00 -11.14
C ASN A 549 -18.24 35.67 -12.51
N HIS A 550 -19.34 35.40 -13.21
CA HIS A 550 -19.72 36.08 -14.45
C HIS A 550 -21.19 35.82 -14.80
N HIS A 551 -21.81 36.73 -15.54
CA HIS A 551 -23.18 36.62 -16.03
C HIS A 551 -23.25 36.62 -17.56
N TYR A 552 -23.97 35.66 -18.14
CA TYR A 552 -24.20 35.54 -19.57
C TYR A 552 -25.65 35.85 -19.95
N ARG A 553 -25.84 36.70 -20.97
CA ARG A 553 -27.15 36.98 -21.57
C ARG A 553 -27.62 35.81 -22.45
N LYS A 554 -28.91 35.78 -22.78
CA LYS A 554 -29.48 34.83 -23.74
C LYS A 554 -28.81 34.99 -25.12
N GLY A 555 -28.60 33.87 -25.82
CA GLY A 555 -28.09 33.81 -27.19
C GLY A 555 -26.56 33.73 -27.30
N GLN A 556 -25.82 33.89 -26.21
CA GLN A 556 -24.36 33.87 -26.22
C GLN A 556 -23.81 32.47 -26.52
N LYS A 557 -22.75 32.42 -27.34
CA LYS A 557 -22.07 31.18 -27.74
C LYS A 557 -20.79 31.02 -26.92
N LEU A 558 -20.68 29.91 -26.21
CA LEU A 558 -19.57 29.61 -25.29
C LEU A 558 -18.83 28.36 -25.77
N ALA A 559 -17.49 28.42 -25.76
CA ALA A 559 -16.65 27.26 -26.00
C ALA A 559 -16.65 26.37 -24.75
N VAL A 560 -16.90 25.07 -24.95
CA VAL A 560 -16.85 24.06 -23.90
C VAL A 560 -15.46 23.43 -23.93
N ARG A 561 -14.73 23.59 -22.82
CA ARG A 561 -13.37 23.07 -22.63
C ARG A 561 -13.37 21.65 -22.03
N GLY A 562 -14.47 21.27 -21.38
CA GLY A 562 -14.62 19.98 -20.70
C GLY A 562 -16.01 19.83 -20.11
N TRP A 563 -16.23 18.71 -19.45
CA TRP A 563 -17.44 18.49 -18.65
C TRP A 563 -17.09 17.78 -17.35
N ASP A 564 -17.91 18.03 -16.35
CA ASP A 564 -17.84 17.32 -15.08
C ASP A 564 -19.26 17.19 -14.54
N TYR A 565 -19.42 16.59 -13.37
CA TYR A 565 -20.71 16.43 -12.75
C TYR A 565 -20.68 16.90 -11.29
N ALA A 566 -21.70 17.66 -10.92
CA ALA A 566 -21.90 18.12 -9.56
C ALA A 566 -22.30 16.96 -8.66
N VAL A 567 -21.95 17.04 -7.36
CA VAL A 567 -22.36 16.07 -6.33
C VAL A 567 -21.56 14.75 -6.35
N SER A 568 -20.33 14.77 -6.88
CA SER A 568 -19.41 13.61 -6.94
C SER A 568 -19.07 12.93 -5.60
N ARG A 569 -19.38 13.60 -4.48
CA ARG A 569 -19.07 13.17 -3.11
C ARG A 569 -20.29 12.69 -2.31
N ASP A 570 -21.49 12.89 -2.83
CA ASP A 570 -22.74 12.53 -2.14
C ASP A 570 -23.54 11.56 -3.00
N PHE A 571 -23.43 10.27 -2.67
CA PHE A 571 -24.11 9.21 -3.39
C PHE A 571 -25.60 9.09 -3.07
N SER A 572 -26.16 9.89 -2.18
CA SER A 572 -27.62 9.88 -1.93
C SER A 572 -28.41 10.55 -3.06
N ARG A 573 -27.74 11.39 -3.87
CA ARG A 573 -28.36 12.23 -4.90
C ARG A 573 -27.90 11.85 -6.30
N LYS A 574 -28.72 12.15 -7.30
CA LYS A 574 -28.35 11.97 -8.71
C LYS A 574 -27.31 13.03 -9.11
N ASP A 575 -26.34 12.58 -9.88
CA ASP A 575 -25.32 13.41 -10.50
C ASP A 575 -25.92 14.43 -11.49
N VAL A 576 -25.28 15.59 -11.64
CA VAL A 576 -25.76 16.62 -12.56
C VAL A 576 -24.64 17.18 -13.42
N LEU A 577 -24.75 16.99 -14.75
CA LEU A 577 -23.76 17.45 -15.73
C LEU A 577 -23.53 18.97 -15.67
N ARG A 578 -22.28 19.36 -15.87
CA ARG A 578 -21.79 20.74 -15.95
C ARG A 578 -20.83 20.86 -17.11
N TYR A 579 -20.88 21.99 -17.81
CA TYR A 579 -19.86 22.31 -18.80
C TYR A 579 -18.79 23.19 -18.17
N HIS A 580 -17.54 22.82 -18.38
CA HIS A 580 -16.39 23.66 -18.10
C HIS A 580 -16.19 24.58 -19.29
N VAL A 581 -16.21 25.88 -19.03
CA VAL A 581 -15.95 26.95 -19.99
C VAL A 581 -14.77 27.77 -19.49
N ASP A 582 -14.29 28.71 -20.29
CA ASP A 582 -13.23 29.60 -19.84
C ASP A 582 -13.65 30.37 -18.57
N GLY A 583 -12.80 30.33 -17.54
CA GLY A 583 -13.03 30.95 -16.22
C GLY A 583 -14.04 30.25 -15.30
N GLY A 584 -14.50 29.02 -15.60
CA GLY A 584 -15.26 28.21 -14.65
C GLY A 584 -16.33 27.29 -15.24
N TYR A 585 -17.41 27.08 -14.50
CA TYR A 585 -18.47 26.13 -14.82
C TYR A 585 -19.81 26.82 -15.09
N ILE A 586 -20.58 26.24 -16.01
CA ILE A 586 -21.96 26.63 -16.28
C ILE A 586 -22.90 25.42 -16.20
N THR A 587 -24.20 25.71 -16.09
CA THR A 587 -25.26 24.70 -16.20
C THR A 587 -25.21 23.96 -17.55
N ALA A 588 -25.38 22.63 -17.53
CA ALA A 588 -25.62 21.84 -18.73
C ALA A 588 -27.11 21.52 -18.95
N ASN A 589 -28.01 22.21 -18.23
CA ASN A 589 -29.44 21.99 -18.35
C ASN A 589 -29.92 22.37 -19.77
N ARG A 590 -30.53 21.42 -20.48
CA ARG A 590 -30.99 21.57 -21.87
C ARG A 590 -32.09 22.63 -22.04
N THR A 591 -32.74 23.06 -20.97
CA THR A 591 -33.70 24.17 -20.99
C THR A 591 -33.02 25.54 -20.91
N GLN A 592 -31.78 25.59 -20.42
CA GLN A 592 -30.99 26.82 -20.23
C GLN A 592 -29.87 26.96 -21.27
N VAL A 593 -29.36 25.86 -21.82
CA VAL A 593 -28.31 25.84 -22.86
C VAL A 593 -28.64 24.84 -23.98
N LYS A 594 -28.14 25.10 -25.19
CA LYS A 594 -28.23 24.22 -26.37
C LYS A 594 -26.81 23.87 -26.82
N VAL A 595 -26.49 22.59 -27.02
CA VAL A 595 -25.24 22.20 -27.70
C VAL A 595 -25.35 22.61 -29.17
N ILE A 596 -24.32 23.27 -29.68
CA ILE A 596 -24.23 23.70 -31.09
C ILE A 596 -22.97 23.11 -31.72
N LYS A 597 -23.00 22.95 -33.05
CA LYS A 597 -21.86 22.46 -33.83
C LYS A 597 -20.74 23.50 -33.91
#